data_AF-A0A2G5THL4-F1
#
_entry.id   AF-A0A2G5THL4-F1
#
_cell.length_a   1.000
_cell.length_b   1.000
_cell.length_c   1.000
_cell.angle_alpha   90.00
_cell.angle_beta   90.00
_cell.angle_gamma   90.00
#
_symmetry.space_group_name_H-M   'P 1'
#
loop_
_entity.id
_entity.type
_entity.pdbx_description
1 polymer ?
#
loop_
_entity_poly.entity_id
_entity_poly.type
_entity_poly.pdbx_seq_one_letter_code
_entity_poly.pdbx_strand_id
1 'polypeptide(L)'
;MGNDHSAVANVDVRARRSLDSGMVNKAKHSCSTPRPSVQLPPPSPNQHRLSTDYSNSSSPRRSFSEQMGNNVPSRRMSRATVHLENSNGIENMSFIDAIHLSPHQVQLLTSTWPRIKTQSHLFTQVFKVLMQRSPVCREMFQKMSIVGGFSSNSVCDLNSHTKLLSELLDSLMTDLQQPAKIVLAKCQDVGAAHVNMNEKCCGVVFDQLGEAFTELITKVECVRSKREAVKSWMCVISYMADSIKSGYMEEWAKKKRSNNHPPPQNYQAAGGSCPYA
;
A
#
# COMPACT_ATOMS: atom_id res chain seq x y z
N MET A 1 1.95 -69.05 -3.07
CA MET A 1 3.39 -68.87 -3.35
C MET A 1 3.51 -67.65 -4.24
N GLY A 2 4.40 -66.69 -3.93
CA GLY A 2 4.31 -65.32 -4.47
C GLY A 2 3.29 -64.51 -3.65
N ASN A 3 3.59 -63.52 -2.82
CA ASN A 3 4.77 -62.64 -2.61
C ASN A 3 4.97 -61.51 -3.64
N ASP A 4 4.57 -60.31 -3.20
CA ASP A 4 5.35 -59.05 -3.13
C ASP A 4 6.24 -58.62 -4.31
N HIS A 5 6.01 -57.40 -4.82
CA HIS A 5 6.65 -56.20 -4.24
C HIS A 5 6.09 -54.88 -4.80
N SER A 6 6.38 -53.77 -4.11
CA SER A 6 5.98 -52.40 -4.46
C SER A 6 7.15 -51.60 -5.08
N ALA A 7 6.84 -50.65 -5.96
CA ALA A 7 7.76 -49.59 -6.39
C ALA A 7 7.01 -48.30 -6.78
N VAL A 8 7.58 -47.14 -6.43
CA VAL A 8 7.04 -45.80 -6.70
C VAL A 8 7.86 -45.12 -7.81
N ALA A 9 7.20 -44.41 -8.72
CA ALA A 9 7.85 -43.66 -9.80
C ALA A 9 7.75 -42.14 -9.60
N ASN A 10 8.87 -41.49 -9.28
CA ASN A 10 9.04 -40.05 -9.48
C ASN A 10 9.23 -39.74 -10.97
N VAL A 11 8.79 -38.56 -11.42
CA VAL A 11 9.10 -38.04 -12.76
C VAL A 11 9.86 -36.71 -12.62
N ASP A 12 11.10 -36.70 -13.09
CA ASP A 12 12.02 -35.55 -13.01
C ASP A 12 11.72 -34.49 -14.09
N VAL A 13 12.01 -33.22 -13.81
CA VAL A 13 11.71 -32.05 -14.64
C VAL A 13 13.00 -31.31 -14.99
N ARG A 14 13.84 -31.87 -15.89
CA ARG A 14 15.02 -31.16 -16.42
C ARG A 14 15.57 -31.62 -17.78
N ALA A 15 14.91 -31.29 -18.89
CA ALA A 15 15.59 -31.31 -20.21
C ALA A 15 14.98 -30.38 -21.28
N ARG A 16 15.69 -29.29 -21.61
CA ARG A 16 15.99 -28.82 -23.00
C ARG A 16 16.88 -27.57 -22.98
N ARG A 17 18.01 -27.62 -23.71
CA ARG A 17 18.90 -26.50 -24.03
C ARG A 17 19.19 -26.54 -25.54
N SER A 18 19.22 -25.38 -26.18
CA SER A 18 20.03 -25.03 -27.36
C SER A 18 20.20 -23.50 -27.28
N LEU A 19 21.39 -22.89 -27.27
CA LEU A 19 22.59 -23.02 -28.12
C LEU A 19 22.34 -22.57 -29.55
N ASP A 20 22.58 -21.28 -29.81
CA ASP A 20 23.77 -20.72 -30.51
C ASP A 20 23.99 -19.29 -29.93
N SER A 21 25.17 -18.73 -29.63
CA SER A 21 26.36 -18.40 -30.44
C SER A 21 26.05 -17.51 -31.66
N GLY A 22 26.74 -16.38 -31.92
CA GLY A 22 27.71 -15.61 -31.13
C GLY A 22 28.53 -14.65 -32.03
N MET A 23 28.95 -13.47 -31.55
CA MET A 23 30.02 -12.67 -32.20
C MET A 23 30.59 -11.57 -31.28
N VAL A 24 31.74 -10.99 -31.66
CA VAL A 24 32.70 -10.32 -30.76
C VAL A 24 32.82 -8.80 -30.98
N ASN A 25 33.00 -8.08 -29.87
CA ASN A 25 33.51 -6.71 -29.65
C ASN A 25 33.99 -5.88 -30.86
N LYS A 26 33.57 -4.60 -30.90
CA LYS A 26 34.38 -3.52 -31.50
C LYS A 26 34.14 -2.17 -30.83
N ALA A 27 35.06 -1.75 -29.97
CA ALA A 27 35.09 -0.40 -29.41
C ALA A 27 35.91 0.54 -30.31
N LYS A 28 35.45 1.79 -30.48
CA LYS A 28 36.26 2.92 -30.97
C LYS A 28 35.77 4.24 -30.35
N HIS A 29 36.72 5.12 -30.04
CA HIS A 29 36.47 6.48 -29.56
C HIS A 29 36.21 7.45 -30.73
N SER A 30 35.48 8.55 -30.50
CA SER A 30 35.90 9.92 -30.88
C SER A 30 34.94 10.99 -30.31
N CYS A 31 35.39 12.26 -30.38
CA CYS A 31 34.76 13.57 -30.09
C CYS A 31 33.25 13.62 -29.78
N SER A 32 32.74 14.37 -28.79
CA SER A 32 33.19 15.63 -28.15
C SER A 32 33.17 16.87 -29.08
N THR A 33 32.00 17.49 -29.22
CA THR A 33 31.84 18.86 -29.76
C THR A 33 30.98 19.71 -28.80
N PRO A 34 31.35 20.95 -28.44
CA PRO A 34 30.56 21.78 -27.52
C PRO A 34 29.28 22.34 -28.16
N ARG A 35 28.23 22.46 -27.36
CA ARG A 35 27.01 23.21 -27.70
C ARG A 35 27.20 24.68 -27.29
N PRO A 36 27.02 25.67 -28.18
CA PRO A 36 27.12 27.08 -27.79
C PRO A 36 25.94 27.49 -26.90
N SER A 37 26.24 28.14 -25.78
CA SER A 37 25.24 28.70 -24.87
C SER A 37 24.70 30.03 -25.41
N VAL A 38 23.40 30.09 -25.69
CA VAL A 38 22.73 31.35 -26.03
C VAL A 38 22.51 32.14 -24.73
N GLN A 39 23.18 33.28 -24.61
CA GLN A 39 23.15 34.12 -23.42
C GLN A 39 22.02 35.16 -23.52
N LEU A 40 21.04 35.10 -22.61
CA LEU A 40 19.95 36.07 -22.53
C LEU A 40 20.40 37.32 -21.74
N PRO A 41 20.03 38.55 -22.15
CA PRO A 41 20.35 39.77 -21.42
C PRO A 41 19.48 39.95 -20.16
N PRO A 42 19.99 40.59 -19.09
CA PRO A 42 19.25 40.81 -17.86
C PRO A 42 18.35 42.06 -17.91
N PRO A 43 17.16 42.05 -17.27
CA PRO A 43 16.39 43.26 -17.00
C PRO A 43 16.87 43.95 -15.72
N SER A 44 17.18 45.25 -15.79
CA SER A 44 17.51 46.09 -14.62
C SER A 44 16.24 46.67 -13.96
N PRO A 45 16.25 46.92 -12.64
CA PRO A 45 15.07 47.38 -11.89
C PRO A 45 14.96 48.90 -11.73
N ASN A 46 13.72 49.42 -11.66
CA ASN A 46 13.25 50.49 -10.77
C ASN A 46 11.71 50.60 -10.94
N GLN A 47 10.90 50.39 -9.89
CA GLN A 47 10.57 51.36 -8.83
C GLN A 47 9.94 52.68 -9.34
N HIS A 48 8.60 52.79 -9.27
CA HIS A 48 7.91 53.95 -8.68
C HIS A 48 6.39 53.75 -8.59
N ARG A 49 5.81 53.85 -7.39
CA ARG A 49 4.46 54.41 -7.17
C ARG A 49 4.27 54.81 -5.70
N LEU A 50 3.73 56.01 -5.47
CA LEU A 50 3.40 56.53 -4.14
C LEU A 50 1.91 56.31 -3.81
N SER A 51 1.55 56.61 -2.56
CA SER A 51 0.21 56.88 -2.01
C SER A 51 -0.53 58.03 -2.76
N THR A 52 -1.78 58.42 -2.49
CA THR A 52 -2.83 58.06 -1.47
C THR A 52 -4.22 58.17 -2.19
N ASP A 53 -5.45 58.42 -1.69
CA ASP A 53 -6.17 58.63 -0.40
C ASP A 53 -7.59 57.99 -0.60
N TYR A 54 -8.29 57.37 0.35
CA TYR A 54 -8.91 57.83 1.62
C TYR A 54 -10.23 58.63 1.50
N SER A 55 -11.37 57.95 1.66
CA SER A 55 -12.69 58.42 2.16
C SER A 55 -13.62 57.20 2.23
N ASN A 56 -14.25 56.74 3.33
CA ASN A 56 -14.84 57.32 4.56
C ASN A 56 -16.38 57.35 4.52
N SER A 57 -17.04 56.40 5.20
CA SER A 57 -18.33 56.65 5.86
C SER A 57 -18.68 55.62 6.97
N SER A 58 -19.09 56.15 8.12
CA SER A 58 -20.09 55.63 9.07
C SER A 58 -20.04 54.17 9.58
N SER A 59 -19.68 54.02 10.87
CA SER A 59 -20.16 52.92 11.73
C SER A 59 -21.59 53.21 12.24
N PRO A 60 -22.30 52.22 12.82
CA PRO A 60 -22.25 52.09 14.28
C PRO A 60 -22.20 50.65 14.82
N ARG A 61 -21.53 50.47 15.96
CA ARG A 61 -21.61 49.23 16.76
C ARG A 61 -22.95 49.14 17.51
N ARG A 62 -23.62 47.98 17.44
CA ARG A 62 -24.37 47.41 18.58
C ARG A 62 -24.13 45.90 18.66
N SER A 63 -24.13 45.38 19.88
CA SER A 63 -23.98 43.95 20.17
C SER A 63 -25.29 43.21 19.90
N PHE A 64 -25.22 42.00 19.34
CA PHE A 64 -26.32 41.03 19.40
C PHE A 64 -25.80 39.58 19.36
N SER A 65 -26.58 38.71 20.00
CA SER A 65 -26.43 37.26 20.27
C SER A 65 -25.56 36.40 19.35
N GLU A 66 -24.98 35.36 19.95
CA GLU A 66 -24.57 34.12 19.29
C GLU A 66 -25.71 33.53 18.43
N GLN A 67 -25.43 33.16 17.17
CA GLN A 67 -25.92 31.93 16.53
C GLN A 67 -25.27 31.68 15.16
N MET A 68 -25.44 30.46 14.64
CA MET A 68 -25.13 29.98 13.28
C MET A 68 -23.67 29.99 12.78
N GLY A 69 -22.99 28.85 12.98
CA GLY A 69 -22.84 27.91 11.87
C GLY A 69 -21.73 28.12 10.83
N ASN A 70 -20.49 27.79 11.20
CA ASN A 70 -19.41 27.50 10.24
C ASN A 70 -19.10 25.99 10.16
N ASN A 71 -20.05 25.22 9.63
CA ASN A 71 -19.82 23.82 9.27
C ASN A 71 -18.99 23.75 7.97
N VAL A 72 -17.68 23.55 8.09
CA VAL A 72 -16.87 23.00 7.00
C VAL A 72 -16.84 21.48 7.16
N PRO A 73 -17.65 20.71 6.41
CA PRO A 73 -17.64 19.26 6.52
C PRO A 73 -16.38 18.70 5.87
N SER A 74 -15.30 18.62 6.64
CA SER A 74 -14.18 17.73 6.34
C SER A 74 -14.74 16.31 6.23
N ARG A 75 -14.90 15.81 4.99
CA ARG A 75 -15.61 14.55 4.69
C ARG A 75 -14.76 13.33 5.03
N ARG A 76 -14.43 13.19 6.32
CA ARG A 76 -14.05 11.92 6.92
C ARG A 76 -15.26 11.01 6.88
N MET A 77 -15.38 10.22 5.80
CA MET A 77 -16.42 9.20 5.66
C MET A 77 -16.38 8.25 6.86
N SER A 78 -17.54 7.79 7.31
CA SER A 78 -17.69 7.02 8.54
C SER A 78 -16.81 5.77 8.51
N ARG A 79 -15.84 5.71 9.43
CA ARG A 79 -14.79 4.69 9.48
C ARG A 79 -15.31 3.42 10.16
N ALA A 80 -16.12 2.66 9.42
CA ALA A 80 -16.90 1.53 9.92
C ALA A 80 -16.72 0.28 9.02
N THR A 81 -15.47 -0.16 8.85
CA THR A 81 -15.08 -1.22 7.89
C THR A 81 -14.26 -2.37 8.49
N VAL A 82 -13.78 -2.24 9.74
CA VAL A 82 -12.99 -3.28 10.45
C VAL A 82 -13.34 -3.34 11.94
N HIS A 83 -14.50 -3.93 12.24
CA HIS A 83 -14.83 -4.49 13.56
C HIS A 83 -15.71 -5.73 13.39
N LEU A 84 -15.21 -6.72 12.64
CA LEU A 84 -15.92 -7.94 12.25
C LEU A 84 -15.95 -8.98 13.41
N GLU A 85 -16.38 -8.54 14.59
CA GLU A 85 -16.31 -9.34 15.82
C GLU A 85 -17.62 -10.09 16.09
N ASN A 86 -17.48 -11.39 16.41
CA ASN A 86 -18.49 -12.38 16.76
C ASN A 86 -19.96 -11.91 16.86
N SER A 87 -20.70 -12.13 15.78
CA SER A 87 -22.16 -12.28 15.79
C SER A 87 -22.55 -13.23 14.67
N ASN A 88 -23.27 -14.31 15.00
CA ASN A 88 -23.36 -15.53 14.18
C ASN A 88 -24.02 -15.36 12.79
N GLY A 89 -24.59 -14.18 12.49
CA GLY A 89 -25.10 -13.84 11.15
C GLY A 89 -24.07 -13.15 10.23
N ILE A 90 -22.96 -12.64 10.77
CA ILE A 90 -21.95 -11.87 10.02
C ILE A 90 -20.93 -12.78 9.33
N GLU A 91 -20.70 -13.98 9.86
CA GLU A 91 -19.63 -14.89 9.42
C GLU A 91 -19.71 -15.27 7.93
N ASN A 92 -20.87 -15.18 7.29
CA ASN A 92 -21.09 -15.53 5.89
C ASN A 92 -21.51 -14.34 5.02
N MET A 93 -21.29 -13.10 5.49
CA MET A 93 -21.49 -11.88 4.71
C MET A 93 -20.61 -11.89 3.45
N SER A 94 -21.16 -11.57 2.28
CA SER A 94 -20.37 -11.45 1.04
C SER A 94 -19.45 -10.23 1.11
N PHE A 95 -18.39 -10.22 0.31
CA PHE A 95 -17.52 -9.04 0.20
C PHE A 95 -18.30 -7.80 -0.27
N ILE A 96 -19.17 -7.89 -1.30
CA ILE A 96 -19.97 -6.73 -1.76
C ILE A 96 -20.91 -6.18 -0.69
N ASP A 97 -21.49 -7.03 0.16
CA ASP A 97 -22.35 -6.59 1.26
C ASP A 97 -21.53 -5.87 2.33
N ALA A 98 -20.36 -6.42 2.69
CA ALA A 98 -19.46 -5.87 3.70
C ALA A 98 -18.85 -4.51 3.33
N ILE A 99 -18.84 -4.15 2.04
CA ILE A 99 -18.50 -2.80 1.55
C ILE A 99 -19.70 -2.07 0.90
N HIS A 100 -20.92 -2.53 1.19
CA HIS A 100 -22.21 -1.92 0.82
C HIS A 100 -22.33 -1.50 -0.67
N LEU A 101 -21.88 -2.36 -1.59
CA LEU A 101 -21.97 -2.11 -3.03
C LEU A 101 -23.33 -2.51 -3.60
N SER A 102 -23.96 -1.58 -4.32
CA SER A 102 -25.14 -1.88 -5.13
C SER A 102 -24.81 -2.74 -6.36
N PRO A 103 -25.76 -3.52 -6.91
CA PRO A 103 -25.51 -4.35 -8.10
C PRO A 103 -24.94 -3.59 -9.31
N HIS A 104 -25.35 -2.32 -9.50
CA HIS A 104 -24.79 -1.44 -10.53
C HIS A 104 -23.31 -1.11 -10.25
N GLN A 105 -22.94 -0.82 -9.00
CA GLN A 105 -21.55 -0.57 -8.61
C GLN A 105 -20.67 -1.81 -8.77
N VAL A 106 -21.21 -3.01 -8.53
CA VAL A 106 -20.54 -4.30 -8.82
C VAL A 106 -20.27 -4.44 -10.32
N GLN A 107 -21.29 -4.25 -11.18
CA GLN A 107 -21.11 -4.24 -12.64
C GLN A 107 -20.07 -3.22 -13.11
N LEU A 108 -19.97 -2.06 -12.45
CA LEU A 108 -18.94 -1.05 -12.75
C LEU A 108 -17.54 -1.48 -12.32
N LEU A 109 -17.36 -2.21 -11.22
CA LEU A 109 -16.06 -2.83 -10.88
C LEU A 109 -15.68 -3.88 -11.93
N THR A 110 -16.57 -4.85 -12.19
CA THR A 110 -16.32 -5.94 -13.16
C THR A 110 -16.00 -5.43 -14.57
N SER A 111 -16.66 -4.36 -15.02
CA SER A 111 -16.41 -3.77 -16.36
C SER A 111 -15.23 -2.79 -16.43
N THR A 112 -14.72 -2.29 -15.29
CA THR A 112 -13.54 -1.40 -15.27
C THR A 112 -12.25 -2.14 -14.95
N TRP A 113 -12.28 -3.16 -14.08
CA TRP A 113 -11.08 -3.87 -13.63
C TRP A 113 -10.22 -4.46 -14.77
N PRO A 114 -10.75 -5.13 -15.81
CA PRO A 114 -9.93 -5.63 -16.93
C PRO A 114 -9.17 -4.54 -17.69
N ARG A 115 -9.66 -3.29 -17.63
CA ARG A 115 -9.02 -2.11 -18.24
C ARG A 115 -8.02 -1.40 -17.31
N ILE A 116 -8.04 -1.75 -16.01
CA ILE A 116 -7.17 -1.20 -14.97
C ILE A 116 -5.99 -2.13 -14.73
N LYS A 117 -6.21 -3.45 -14.66
CA LYS A 117 -5.14 -4.43 -14.38
C LYS A 117 -4.04 -4.53 -15.44
N THR A 118 -4.34 -4.09 -16.66
CA THR A 118 -3.35 -3.93 -17.74
C THR A 118 -2.48 -2.68 -17.61
N GLN A 119 -2.87 -1.70 -16.77
CA GLN A 119 -2.15 -0.45 -16.56
C GLN A 119 -1.07 -0.59 -15.48
N SER A 120 -0.04 -1.40 -15.72
CA SER A 120 1.10 -1.59 -14.78
C SER A 120 1.70 -0.26 -14.27
N HIS A 121 1.70 0.78 -15.11
CA HIS A 121 2.13 2.13 -14.75
C HIS A 121 1.32 2.74 -13.58
N LEU A 122 0.01 2.48 -13.50
CA LEU A 122 -0.85 2.97 -12.43
C LEU A 122 -0.33 2.52 -11.06
N PHE A 123 -0.15 1.20 -10.88
CA PHE A 123 0.35 0.60 -9.64
C PHE A 123 1.76 1.09 -9.30
N THR A 124 2.62 1.26 -10.30
CA THR A 124 3.97 1.85 -10.11
C THR A 124 3.88 3.29 -9.58
N GLN A 125 2.91 4.07 -10.06
CA GLN A 125 2.69 5.44 -9.60
C GLN A 125 2.08 5.50 -8.19
N VAL A 126 1.25 4.52 -7.79
CA VAL A 126 0.74 4.43 -6.39
C VAL A 126 1.89 4.37 -5.40
N PHE A 127 2.85 3.46 -5.62
CA PHE A 127 4.02 3.36 -4.73
C PHE A 127 4.96 4.57 -4.84
N LYS A 128 5.10 5.20 -6.02
CA LYS A 128 5.87 6.45 -6.15
C LYS A 128 5.24 7.62 -5.38
N VAL A 129 3.91 7.79 -5.42
CA VAL A 129 3.20 8.80 -4.64
C VAL A 129 3.28 8.48 -3.13
N LEU A 130 3.19 7.20 -2.75
CA LEU A 130 3.39 6.78 -1.37
C LEU A 130 4.80 7.10 -0.84
N MET A 131 5.85 6.77 -1.60
CA MET A 131 7.24 7.14 -1.28
C MET A 131 7.46 8.67 -1.26
N GLN A 132 6.71 9.43 -2.07
CA GLN A 132 6.72 10.89 -2.02
C GLN A 132 6.13 11.43 -0.70
N ARG A 133 4.97 10.91 -0.29
CA ARG A 133 4.27 11.29 0.96
C ARG A 133 4.95 10.79 2.24
N SER A 134 5.65 9.67 2.15
CA SER A 134 6.10 8.93 3.32
C SER A 134 7.61 8.70 3.28
N PRO A 135 8.42 9.52 4.00
CA PRO A 135 9.86 9.32 4.11
C PRO A 135 10.22 7.92 4.62
N VAL A 136 9.44 7.38 5.57
CA VAL A 136 9.62 6.02 6.10
C VAL A 136 9.42 4.96 5.01
N CYS A 137 8.39 5.09 4.16
CA CYS A 137 8.20 4.18 3.03
C CYS A 137 9.35 4.27 2.01
N ARG A 138 9.80 5.49 1.72
CA ARG A 138 10.95 5.74 0.83
C ARG A 138 12.22 5.08 1.35
N GLU A 139 12.52 5.26 2.63
CA GLU A 139 13.66 4.62 3.30
C GLU A 139 13.57 3.10 3.27
N MET A 140 12.39 2.50 3.51
CA MET A 140 12.22 1.05 3.45
C MET A 140 12.56 0.51 2.05
N PHE A 141 12.00 1.10 0.99
CA PHE A 141 12.35 0.72 -0.40
C PHE A 141 13.83 0.97 -0.74
N GLN A 142 14.45 2.03 -0.22
CA GLN A 142 15.87 2.32 -0.45
C GLN A 142 16.79 1.33 0.27
N LYS A 143 16.54 1.06 1.56
CA LYS A 143 17.29 0.09 2.37
C LYS A 143 17.22 -1.31 1.75
N MET A 144 16.02 -1.75 1.35
CA MET A 144 15.85 -3.08 0.77
C MET A 144 16.35 -3.18 -0.68
N SER A 145 16.39 -2.09 -1.44
CA SER A 145 17.09 -2.03 -2.74
C SER A 145 18.61 -2.20 -2.61
N ILE A 146 19.21 -1.72 -1.52
CA ILE A 146 20.64 -1.94 -1.22
C ILE A 146 20.88 -3.40 -0.79
N VAL A 147 20.06 -3.94 0.14
CA VAL A 147 20.19 -5.33 0.62
C VAL A 147 19.91 -6.37 -0.47
N GLY A 148 18.94 -6.11 -1.35
CA GLY A 148 18.63 -6.95 -2.51
C GLY A 148 19.75 -7.04 -3.54
N GLY A 149 20.70 -6.08 -3.54
CA GLY A 149 21.95 -6.18 -4.31
C GLY A 149 22.88 -7.31 -3.86
N PHE A 150 22.66 -7.87 -2.66
CA PHE A 150 23.45 -8.96 -2.07
C PHE A 150 22.64 -10.23 -1.80
N SER A 151 21.30 -10.19 -1.80
CA SER A 151 20.45 -11.36 -1.54
C SER A 151 19.26 -11.46 -2.52
N SER A 152 19.34 -12.42 -3.45
CA SER A 152 18.47 -12.56 -4.63
C SER A 152 17.02 -12.97 -4.36
N ASN A 153 16.64 -13.27 -3.11
CA ASN A 153 15.43 -14.03 -2.78
C ASN A 153 14.39 -13.24 -1.97
N SER A 154 14.52 -11.92 -1.87
CA SER A 154 13.60 -11.08 -1.09
C SER A 154 12.68 -10.24 -1.99
N VAL A 155 11.37 -10.28 -1.71
CA VAL A 155 10.38 -9.38 -2.35
C VAL A 155 10.57 -7.99 -1.75
N CYS A 156 11.41 -7.19 -2.40
CA CYS A 156 12.01 -6.00 -1.78
C CYS A 156 12.23 -4.83 -2.73
N ASP A 157 11.82 -4.95 -4.00
CA ASP A 157 11.87 -3.88 -4.98
C ASP A 157 10.48 -3.31 -5.33
N LEU A 158 10.48 -2.11 -5.92
CA LEU A 158 9.27 -1.40 -6.30
C LEU A 158 8.41 -2.20 -7.31
N ASN A 159 9.04 -2.99 -8.17
CA ASN A 159 8.40 -3.78 -9.22
C ASN A 159 7.63 -4.98 -8.64
N SER A 160 8.19 -5.65 -7.64
CA SER A 160 7.54 -6.78 -6.96
C SER A 160 6.33 -6.32 -6.14
N HIS A 161 6.44 -5.21 -5.41
CA HIS A 161 5.28 -4.61 -4.72
C HIS A 161 4.21 -4.12 -5.71
N THR A 162 4.61 -3.59 -6.87
CA THR A 162 3.71 -3.20 -7.96
C THR A 162 2.88 -4.39 -8.46
N LYS A 163 3.51 -5.58 -8.62
CA LYS A 163 2.82 -6.83 -8.98
C LYS A 163 1.89 -7.32 -7.88
N LEU A 164 2.40 -7.46 -6.65
CA LEU A 164 1.61 -7.95 -5.51
C LEU A 164 0.34 -7.12 -5.26
N LEU A 165 0.38 -5.80 -5.42
CA LEU A 165 -0.82 -4.96 -5.30
C LEU A 165 -1.84 -5.22 -6.41
N SER A 166 -1.38 -5.52 -7.64
CA SER A 166 -2.26 -5.89 -8.76
C SER A 166 -2.80 -7.31 -8.61
N GLU A 167 -2.01 -8.24 -8.07
CA GLU A 167 -2.40 -9.64 -7.82
C GLU A 167 -3.40 -9.75 -6.67
N LEU A 168 -3.20 -8.98 -5.59
CA LEU A 168 -4.17 -8.84 -4.50
C LEU A 168 -5.51 -8.35 -5.07
N LEU A 169 -5.51 -7.26 -5.85
CA LEU A 169 -6.73 -6.75 -6.45
C LEU A 169 -7.37 -7.71 -7.47
N ASP A 170 -6.60 -8.49 -8.23
CA ASP A 170 -7.18 -9.52 -9.11
C ASP A 170 -7.88 -10.60 -8.27
N SER A 171 -7.31 -10.98 -7.12
CA SER A 171 -7.92 -11.94 -6.18
C SER A 171 -9.17 -11.43 -5.45
N LEU A 172 -9.32 -10.09 -5.34
CA LEU A 172 -10.52 -9.41 -4.85
C LEU A 172 -11.60 -9.31 -5.94
N MET A 173 -11.19 -9.03 -7.18
CA MET A 173 -12.09 -8.75 -8.31
C MET A 173 -12.54 -10.00 -9.07
N THR A 174 -11.82 -11.12 -8.96
CA THR A 174 -12.15 -12.40 -9.62
C THR A 174 -13.47 -12.97 -9.13
N ASP A 175 -13.74 -12.86 -7.82
CA ASP A 175 -15.04 -13.18 -7.23
C ASP A 175 -15.41 -12.12 -6.19
N LEU A 176 -16.30 -11.20 -6.57
CA LEU A 176 -16.81 -10.17 -5.66
C LEU A 176 -17.84 -10.71 -4.66
N GLN A 177 -18.39 -11.91 -4.87
CA GLN A 177 -19.32 -12.56 -3.95
C GLN A 177 -18.62 -13.40 -2.88
N GLN A 178 -17.30 -13.60 -2.98
CA GLN A 178 -16.54 -14.39 -2.01
C GLN A 178 -16.77 -13.88 -0.57
N PRO A 179 -16.85 -14.76 0.45
CA PRO A 179 -17.09 -14.36 1.83
C PRO A 179 -16.10 -13.28 2.31
N ALA A 180 -16.61 -12.22 2.94
CA ALA A 180 -15.81 -11.07 3.36
C ALA A 180 -14.62 -11.46 4.25
N LYS A 181 -14.78 -12.48 5.11
CA LYS A 181 -13.70 -13.04 5.94
C LYS A 181 -12.49 -13.55 5.15
N ILE A 182 -12.68 -14.04 3.92
CA ILE A 182 -11.58 -14.49 3.04
C ILE A 182 -10.82 -13.29 2.47
N VAL A 183 -11.53 -12.21 2.10
CA VAL A 183 -10.92 -10.96 1.63
C VAL A 183 -10.16 -10.27 2.75
N LEU A 184 -10.77 -10.22 3.94
CA LEU A 184 -10.17 -9.69 5.16
C LEU A 184 -8.86 -10.42 5.49
N ALA A 185 -8.87 -11.76 5.55
CA ALA A 185 -7.69 -12.57 5.82
C ALA A 185 -6.56 -12.30 4.81
N LYS A 186 -6.84 -12.40 3.49
CA LYS A 186 -5.85 -12.08 2.43
C LYS A 186 -5.20 -10.70 2.60
N CYS A 187 -5.99 -9.70 3.01
CA CYS A 187 -5.49 -8.36 3.27
C CYS A 187 -4.67 -8.29 4.58
N GLN A 188 -5.14 -8.93 5.65
CA GLN A 188 -4.44 -9.00 6.94
C GLN A 188 -3.09 -9.72 6.82
N ASP A 189 -2.99 -10.79 6.02
CA ASP A 189 -1.75 -11.53 5.74
C ASP A 189 -0.68 -10.63 5.09
N VAL A 190 -1.09 -9.78 4.14
CA VAL A 190 -0.22 -8.75 3.56
C VAL A 190 0.24 -7.77 4.63
N GLY A 191 -0.66 -7.33 5.53
CA GLY A 191 -0.32 -6.48 6.67
C GLY A 191 0.67 -7.11 7.64
N ALA A 192 0.43 -8.37 8.01
CA ALA A 192 1.27 -9.18 8.88
C ALA A 192 2.70 -9.30 8.34
N ALA A 193 2.87 -9.58 7.05
CA ALA A 193 4.18 -9.67 6.41
C ALA A 193 5.02 -8.38 6.53
N HIS A 194 4.38 -7.21 6.66
CA HIS A 194 5.07 -5.92 6.78
C HIS A 194 5.53 -5.59 8.23
N VAL A 195 5.17 -6.38 9.26
CA VAL A 195 5.46 -6.11 10.68
C VAL A 195 6.95 -5.99 11.02
N ASN A 196 7.81 -6.57 10.18
CA ASN A 196 9.27 -6.60 10.38
C ASN A 196 10.05 -5.56 9.57
N MET A 197 9.39 -4.72 8.77
CA MET A 197 10.06 -3.73 7.91
C MET A 197 10.63 -2.51 8.66
N ASN A 198 10.23 -2.29 9.92
CA ASN A 198 10.70 -1.15 10.73
C ASN A 198 10.68 -1.47 12.23
N GLU A 199 11.49 -0.74 12.99
CA GLU A 199 11.55 -0.76 14.47
C GLU A 199 10.42 0.05 15.13
N LYS A 200 9.72 0.88 14.34
CA LYS A 200 8.61 1.74 14.79
C LYS A 200 7.34 1.38 14.02
N CYS A 201 6.20 1.55 14.69
CA CYS A 201 4.89 1.28 14.08
C CYS A 201 4.65 2.15 12.83
N CYS A 202 4.44 1.50 11.70
CA CYS A 202 4.21 2.11 10.39
C CYS A 202 2.73 2.13 9.96
N GLY A 203 1.78 1.94 10.89
CA GLY A 203 0.35 1.80 10.56
C GLY A 203 -0.25 2.95 9.73
N VAL A 204 0.37 4.14 9.74
CA VAL A 204 -0.01 5.31 8.91
C VAL A 204 0.32 5.16 7.42
N VAL A 205 1.31 4.32 7.07
CA VAL A 205 1.72 4.09 5.67
C VAL A 205 0.58 3.45 4.88
N PHE A 206 -0.28 2.67 5.52
CA PHE A 206 -1.44 2.04 4.88
C PHE A 206 -2.61 3.02 4.65
N ASP A 207 -2.80 4.03 5.51
CA ASP A 207 -3.71 5.14 5.21
C ASP A 207 -3.23 5.89 3.96
N GLN A 208 -1.93 6.23 3.94
CA GLN A 208 -1.27 6.93 2.83
C GLN A 208 -1.30 6.13 1.52
N LEU A 209 -1.26 4.79 1.59
CA LEU A 209 -1.45 3.89 0.44
C LEU A 209 -2.88 3.98 -0.11
N GLY A 210 -3.89 3.92 0.75
CA GLY A 210 -5.30 4.09 0.37
C GLY A 210 -5.57 5.46 -0.27
N GLU A 211 -5.01 6.53 0.30
CA GLU A 211 -5.07 7.89 -0.27
C GLU A 211 -4.37 7.99 -1.62
N ALA A 212 -3.16 7.44 -1.76
CA ALA A 212 -2.38 7.49 -3.01
C ALA A 212 -3.07 6.71 -4.14
N PHE A 213 -3.65 5.56 -3.82
CA PHE A 213 -4.39 4.77 -4.80
C PHE A 213 -5.72 5.44 -5.16
N THR A 214 -6.45 5.99 -4.19
CA THR A 214 -7.69 6.74 -4.44
C THR A 214 -7.46 7.96 -5.35
N GLU A 215 -6.37 8.70 -5.16
CA GLU A 215 -6.02 9.84 -6.02
C GLU A 215 -5.69 9.44 -7.46
N LEU A 216 -5.14 8.24 -7.68
CA LEU A 216 -4.72 7.79 -9.01
C LEU A 216 -5.82 7.03 -9.74
N ILE A 217 -6.59 6.18 -9.05
CA ILE A 217 -7.72 5.45 -9.65
C ILE A 217 -8.81 6.41 -10.17
N THR A 218 -9.03 7.53 -9.46
CA THR A 218 -9.99 8.58 -9.84
C THR A 218 -9.56 9.41 -11.05
N LYS A 219 -8.32 9.24 -11.54
CA LYS A 219 -7.81 9.83 -12.79
C LYS A 219 -7.89 8.86 -13.98
N VAL A 220 -8.19 7.58 -13.76
CA VAL A 220 -8.30 6.58 -14.84
C VAL A 220 -9.60 6.78 -15.62
N GLU A 221 -9.51 6.83 -16.95
CA GLU A 221 -10.64 7.20 -17.82
C GLU A 221 -11.91 6.37 -17.61
N CYS A 222 -11.77 5.04 -17.49
CA CYS A 222 -12.92 4.14 -17.31
C CYS A 222 -13.61 4.26 -15.94
N VAL A 223 -12.94 4.89 -14.96
CA VAL A 223 -13.46 5.15 -13.61
C VAL A 223 -13.99 6.57 -13.52
N ARG A 224 -13.17 7.58 -13.86
CA ARG A 224 -13.49 9.02 -13.72
C ARG A 224 -14.73 9.45 -14.50
N SER A 225 -15.02 8.78 -15.62
CA SER A 225 -16.20 9.02 -16.46
C SER A 225 -17.53 8.59 -15.80
N LYS A 226 -17.51 7.86 -14.69
CA LYS A 226 -18.70 7.32 -14.01
C LYS A 226 -18.65 7.55 -12.49
N ARG A 227 -19.51 8.43 -11.99
CA ARG A 227 -19.60 8.79 -10.55
C ARG A 227 -19.72 7.55 -9.62
N GLU A 228 -20.50 6.55 -10.02
CA GLU A 228 -20.67 5.33 -9.22
C GLU A 228 -19.47 4.37 -9.30
N ALA A 229 -18.66 4.42 -10.37
CA ALA A 229 -17.41 3.67 -10.45
C ALA A 229 -16.35 4.30 -9.54
N VAL A 230 -16.28 5.64 -9.47
CA VAL A 230 -15.44 6.36 -8.51
C VAL A 230 -15.77 5.92 -7.08
N LYS A 231 -17.06 5.89 -6.70
CA LYS A 231 -17.48 5.41 -5.37
C LYS A 231 -17.09 3.96 -5.12
N SER A 232 -17.37 3.04 -6.05
CA SER A 232 -17.11 1.61 -5.81
C SER A 232 -15.61 1.31 -5.68
N TRP A 233 -14.77 1.97 -6.48
CA TRP A 233 -13.31 1.92 -6.31
C TRP A 233 -12.85 2.51 -4.98
N MET A 234 -13.45 3.60 -4.50
CA MET A 234 -13.16 4.15 -3.16
C MET A 234 -13.54 3.17 -2.04
N CYS A 235 -14.68 2.50 -2.10
CA CYS A 235 -15.08 1.49 -1.10
C CYS A 235 -14.06 0.33 -1.04
N VAL A 236 -13.72 -0.23 -2.20
CA VAL A 236 -12.74 -1.34 -2.30
C VAL A 236 -11.37 -0.94 -1.76
N ILE A 237 -10.83 0.21 -2.20
CA ILE A 237 -9.50 0.68 -1.77
C ILE A 237 -9.48 0.99 -0.28
N SER A 238 -10.56 1.59 0.27
CA SER A 238 -10.66 1.88 1.71
C SER A 238 -10.66 0.60 2.53
N TYR A 239 -11.50 -0.38 2.17
CA TYR A 239 -11.57 -1.67 2.85
C TYR A 239 -10.23 -2.41 2.78
N MET A 240 -9.63 -2.52 1.59
CA MET A 240 -8.31 -3.13 1.40
C MET A 240 -7.24 -2.47 2.30
N ALA A 241 -7.18 -1.13 2.31
CA ALA A 241 -6.20 -0.39 3.11
C ALA A 241 -6.43 -0.54 4.63
N ASP A 242 -7.68 -0.42 5.11
CA ASP A 242 -8.04 -0.65 6.53
C ASP A 242 -7.77 -2.12 6.95
N SER A 243 -8.03 -3.11 6.08
CA SER A 243 -7.78 -4.53 6.37
C SER A 243 -6.29 -4.88 6.41
N ILE A 244 -5.48 -4.39 5.48
CA ILE A 244 -4.01 -4.52 5.53
C ILE A 244 -3.48 -3.84 6.80
N LYS A 245 -3.97 -2.64 7.11
CA LYS A 245 -3.61 -1.91 8.33
C LYS A 245 -4.00 -2.69 9.59
N SER A 246 -5.16 -3.34 9.61
CA SER A 246 -5.63 -4.16 10.72
C SER A 246 -4.65 -5.30 11.02
N GLY A 247 -4.32 -6.13 10.03
CA GLY A 247 -3.37 -7.24 10.20
C GLY A 247 -1.98 -6.80 10.62
N TYR A 248 -1.48 -5.70 10.04
CA TYR A 248 -0.22 -5.08 10.48
C TYR A 248 -0.26 -4.66 11.96
N MET A 249 -1.34 -4.00 12.41
CA MET A 249 -1.47 -3.52 13.78
C MET A 249 -1.63 -4.68 14.78
N GLU A 250 -2.30 -5.76 14.38
CA GLU A 250 -2.48 -6.97 15.20
C GLU A 250 -1.14 -7.69 15.41
N GLU A 251 -0.39 -7.96 14.34
CA GLU A 251 0.95 -8.54 14.44
C GLU A 251 1.93 -7.62 15.17
N TRP A 252 1.83 -6.30 14.97
CA TRP A 252 2.64 -5.34 15.73
C TRP A 252 2.38 -5.45 17.24
N ALA A 253 1.11 -5.64 17.63
CA ALA A 253 0.74 -5.87 19.03
C ALA A 253 1.18 -7.26 19.55
N LYS A 254 1.21 -8.30 18.71
CA LYS A 254 1.78 -9.62 19.07
C LYS A 254 3.29 -9.52 19.28
N LYS A 255 4.03 -8.97 18.31
CA LYS A 255 5.48 -8.72 18.37
C LYS A 255 5.91 -7.86 19.56
N LYS A 256 5.13 -6.81 19.90
CA LYS A 256 5.41 -6.01 21.11
C LYS A 256 5.19 -6.80 22.40
N ARG A 257 4.23 -7.74 22.45
CA ARG A 257 3.99 -8.59 23.62
C ARG A 257 5.08 -9.66 23.78
N SER A 258 5.56 -10.27 22.69
CA SER A 258 6.66 -11.25 22.76
C SER A 258 7.98 -10.59 23.21
N ASN A 259 8.31 -9.41 22.68
CA ASN A 259 9.53 -8.69 23.06
C ASN A 259 9.51 -8.15 24.50
N ASN A 260 8.32 -8.04 25.11
CA ASN A 260 8.14 -7.61 26.49
C ASN A 260 8.03 -8.79 27.48
N HIS A 261 8.12 -10.04 27.04
CA HIS A 261 8.19 -11.18 27.94
C HIS A 261 9.62 -11.31 28.51
N PRO A 262 9.82 -11.27 29.83
CA PRO A 262 11.14 -11.59 30.40
C PRO A 262 11.47 -13.06 30.10
N PRO A 263 12.76 -13.43 29.98
CA PRO A 263 13.13 -14.83 29.87
C PRO A 263 12.64 -15.60 31.10
N PRO A 264 12.21 -16.87 30.95
CA PRO A 264 11.73 -17.66 32.09
C PRO A 264 12.84 -17.78 33.14
N GLN A 265 12.55 -17.34 34.36
CA GLN A 265 13.48 -17.46 35.48
C GLN A 265 13.67 -18.95 35.81
N ASN A 266 14.82 -19.49 35.40
CA ASN A 266 15.14 -20.91 35.56
C ASN A 266 15.51 -21.22 37.02
N TYR A 267 14.49 -21.36 37.87
CA TYR A 267 14.60 -21.62 39.31
C TYR A 267 15.07 -23.05 39.64
N GLN A 268 16.27 -23.44 39.16
CA GLN A 268 16.79 -24.79 39.38
C GLN A 268 18.33 -24.90 39.30
N ALA A 269 19.07 -24.25 40.22
CA ALA A 269 20.45 -24.62 40.59
C ALA A 269 21.04 -23.85 41.81
N ALA A 270 20.60 -24.15 43.04
CA ALA A 270 21.34 -23.78 44.26
C ALA A 270 20.81 -24.58 45.48
N GLY A 271 21.44 -25.72 45.81
CA GLY A 271 20.97 -26.58 46.92
C GLY A 271 21.81 -27.84 47.20
N GLY A 272 23.05 -27.90 46.71
CA GLY A 272 23.97 -29.00 47.03
C GLY A 272 24.72 -28.71 48.33
N SER A 273 24.38 -29.41 49.41
CA SER A 273 24.99 -29.22 50.73
C SER A 273 25.27 -30.55 51.44
N CYS A 274 26.35 -31.22 51.02
CA CYS A 274 27.14 -32.11 51.87
C CYS A 274 28.54 -31.47 51.97
N PRO A 275 29.16 -31.42 53.17
CA PRO A 275 29.90 -32.60 53.63
C PRO A 275 29.87 -32.87 55.15
N TYR A 276 30.28 -34.09 55.49
CA TYR A 276 30.88 -34.56 56.75
C TYR A 276 30.82 -33.68 58.02
N ALA A 277 30.09 -34.19 59.02
CA ALA A 277 30.61 -34.43 60.37
C ALA A 277 29.93 -35.69 60.95
#